data_AF-J9CTA9-F1
#
_entry.id   AF-J9CTA9-F1
#
_cell.length_a   1.000
_cell.length_b   1.000
_cell.length_c   1.000
_cell.angle_alpha   90.00
_cell.angle_beta   90.00
_cell.angle_gamma   90.00
#
_symmetry.space_group_name_H-M   'P 1'
#
loop_
_entity.id
_entity.type
_entity.pdbx_description
1 polymer ?
#
loop_
_entity_poly.entity_id
_entity_poly.type
_entity_poly.pdbx_seq_one_letter_code
_entity_poly.pdbx_strand_id
1 'polypeptide(L)'
;MQSNNEIIREVNQYAMQNGIVLGLFGIASLAVFKWSFYHPFFSTLFMVMLIGSPVLGVFLTFKYRQASVGTDAPFGFARGFLHALFTGFYASIWVALFTFVYLNYFDHGTLFAA
;
A
#
# COMPACT_ATOMS: atom_id res chain seq x y z
N MET A 1 -9.45 -28.49 -10.26
CA MET A 1 -8.20 -27.97 -9.65
C MET A 1 -7.74 -26.81 -10.51
N GLN A 2 -7.65 -25.59 -9.96
CA GLN A 2 -7.08 -24.46 -10.69
C GLN A 2 -5.60 -24.74 -10.98
N SER A 3 -5.14 -24.36 -12.17
CA SER A 3 -3.72 -24.44 -12.51
C SER A 3 -2.92 -23.42 -11.71
N ASN A 4 -1.66 -23.72 -11.38
CA ASN A 4 -0.77 -22.79 -10.66
C ASN A 4 -0.69 -21.41 -11.35
N ASN A 5 -0.76 -21.37 -12.68
CA ASN A 5 -0.77 -20.13 -13.46
C ASN A 5 -2.03 -19.30 -13.23
N GLU A 6 -3.19 -19.94 -13.02
CA GLU A 6 -4.45 -19.24 -12.76
C GLU A 6 -4.43 -18.61 -11.37
N ILE A 7 -3.90 -19.31 -10.38
CA ILE A 7 -3.74 -18.81 -9.01
C ILE A 7 -2.81 -17.58 -9.00
N ILE A 8 -1.66 -17.67 -9.66
CA ILE A 8 -0.71 -16.55 -9.73
C ILE A 8 -1.34 -15.34 -10.43
N ARG A 9 -2.03 -15.57 -11.55
CA ARG A 9 -2.72 -14.49 -12.28
C ARG A 9 -3.77 -13.81 -11.42
N GLU A 10 -4.56 -14.59 -10.69
CA GLU A 10 -5.58 -14.08 -9.78
C GLU A 10 -4.97 -13.28 -8.62
N VAL A 11 -3.94 -13.82 -7.95
CA VAL A 11 -3.19 -13.12 -6.90
C VAL A 11 -2.69 -11.76 -7.41
N ASN A 12 -2.11 -11.75 -8.61
CA ASN A 12 -1.57 -10.54 -9.21
C ASN A 12 -2.66 -9.49 -9.51
N GLN A 13 -3.81 -9.91 -10.02
CA GLN A 13 -4.94 -9.01 -10.30
C GLN A 13 -5.47 -8.34 -9.02
N TYR A 14 -5.67 -9.12 -7.95
CA TYR A 14 -6.09 -8.57 -6.66
C TYR A 14 -5.03 -7.68 -6.03
N ALA A 15 -3.75 -8.09 -6.11
CA ALA A 15 -2.64 -7.30 -5.60
C ALA A 15 -2.51 -5.94 -6.32
N MET A 16 -2.77 -5.88 -7.63
CA MET A 16 -2.76 -4.62 -8.37
C MET A 16 -3.85 -3.67 -7.88
N GLN A 17 -5.08 -4.15 -7.69
CA GLN A 17 -6.20 -3.33 -7.20
C GLN A 17 -5.97 -2.88 -5.76
N ASN A 18 -5.56 -3.80 -4.88
CA ASN A 18 -5.26 -3.49 -3.48
C ASN A 18 -4.03 -2.59 -3.35
N GLY A 19 -3.08 -2.70 -4.29
CA GLY A 19 -1.89 -1.85 -4.36
C GLY A 19 -2.23 -0.39 -4.63
N ILE A 20 -3.28 -0.10 -5.41
CA ILE A 20 -3.78 1.27 -5.58
C ILE A 20 -4.30 1.82 -4.25
N VAL A 21 -5.08 1.03 -3.50
CA VAL A 21 -5.63 1.45 -2.20
C VAL A 21 -4.51 1.75 -1.20
N LEU A 22 -3.54 0.84 -1.08
CA LEU A 22 -2.39 1.03 -0.20
C LEU A 22 -1.48 2.17 -0.67
N GLY A 23 -1.31 2.34 -1.98
CA GLY A 23 -0.54 3.43 -2.59
C GLY A 23 -1.16 4.81 -2.31
N LEU A 24 -2.48 4.95 -2.49
CA LEU A 24 -3.21 6.19 -2.16
C LEU A 24 -3.11 6.51 -0.67
N PHE A 25 -3.20 5.49 0.20
CA PHE A 25 -2.98 5.66 1.63
C PHE A 25 -1.54 6.13 1.94
N GLY A 26 -0.54 5.58 1.24
CA GLY A 26 0.85 6.02 1.32
C GLY A 26 1.04 7.47 0.87
N ILE A 27 0.42 7.87 -0.25
CA ILE A 27 0.43 9.26 -0.75
C ILE A 27 -0.19 10.22 0.28
N ALA A 28 -1.34 9.87 0.85
CA ALA A 28 -1.97 10.64 1.91
C ALA A 28 -1.06 10.77 3.14
N SER A 29 -0.37 9.68 3.51
CA SER A 29 0.60 9.67 4.62
C SER A 29 1.76 10.62 4.35
N LEU A 30 2.26 10.69 3.11
CA LEU A 30 3.32 11.64 2.73
C LEU A 30 2.86 13.11 2.75
N ALA A 31 1.62 13.39 2.34
CA ALA A 31 1.06 14.74 2.47
C ALA A 31 0.96 15.16 3.94
N VAL A 32 0.50 14.26 4.81
CA VAL A 32 0.49 14.47 6.27
C VAL A 32 1.92 14.66 6.81
N PHE A 33 2.89 13.86 6.35
CA PHE A 33 4.29 14.02 6.73
C PHE A 33 4.81 15.43 6.39
N LYS A 34 4.53 15.95 5.20
CA LYS A 34 4.92 17.32 4.83
C LYS A 34 4.35 18.36 5.80
N TRP A 35 3.10 18.22 6.24
CA TRP A 35 2.50 19.14 7.20
C TRP A 35 3.01 18.97 8.64
N SER A 36 3.63 17.83 8.96
CA SER A 36 4.21 17.58 10.28
C SER A 36 5.32 18.56 10.66
N PHE A 37 6.00 19.16 9.68
CA PHE A 37 7.00 20.22 9.90
C PHE A 37 6.40 21.54 10.39
N TYR A 38 5.09 21.76 10.24
CA TYR A 38 4.40 22.99 10.62
C TYR A 38 3.54 22.84 11.87
N HIS A 39 2.91 21.67 12.07
CA HIS A 39 2.08 21.41 13.24
C HIS A 39 2.36 20.03 13.87
N PRO A 40 2.56 19.96 15.21
CA PRO A 40 2.86 18.71 15.92
C PRO A 40 1.81 17.61 15.73
N PHE A 41 0.53 17.97 15.61
CA PHE A 41 -0.56 17.02 15.38
C PHE A 41 -0.32 16.10 14.17
N PHE A 42 0.19 16.66 13.06
CA PHE A 42 0.44 15.90 11.85
C PHE A 42 1.62 14.93 12.00
N SER A 43 2.55 15.17 12.93
CA SER A 43 3.61 14.21 13.26
C SER A 43 3.04 12.94 13.90
N THR A 44 2.16 13.11 14.90
CA THR A 44 1.47 11.98 15.53
C THR A 44 0.57 11.26 14.53
N LEU A 45 -0.19 11.99 13.72
CA LEU A 45 -1.03 11.40 12.68
C LEU A 45 -0.20 10.60 11.67
N PHE A 46 0.93 11.13 11.21
CA PHE A 46 1.85 10.42 10.32
C PHE A 46 2.34 9.11 10.94
N MET A 47 2.74 9.10 12.21
CA MET A 47 3.15 7.87 12.89
C MET A 47 2.02 6.83 12.96
N VAL A 48 0.80 7.27 13.26
CA VAL A 48 -0.38 6.39 13.26
C VAL A 48 -0.63 5.81 11.87
N MET A 49 -0.51 6.61 10.81
CA MET A 49 -0.67 6.13 9.44
C MET A 49 0.48 5.19 9.02
N LEU A 50 1.70 5.46 9.45
CA LEU A 50 2.86 4.60 9.19
C LEU A 50 2.66 3.20 9.78
N ILE A 51 2.22 3.13 11.04
CA ILE A 51 1.88 1.86 11.71
C ILE A 51 0.60 1.26 11.11
N GLY A 52 -0.34 2.09 10.67
CA GLY A 52 -1.56 1.67 9.99
C GLY A 52 -1.32 1.02 8.63
N SER A 53 -0.19 1.32 7.97
CA SER A 53 0.15 0.77 6.65
C SER A 53 0.24 -0.76 6.62
N PRO A 54 1.03 -1.44 7.50
CA PRO A 54 1.02 -2.89 7.57
C PRO A 54 -0.33 -3.46 8.03
N VAL A 55 -1.07 -2.77 8.91
CA VAL A 55 -2.42 -3.17 9.32
C VAL A 55 -3.38 -3.18 8.13
N LEU A 56 -3.33 -2.14 7.29
CA LEU A 56 -4.10 -2.04 6.06
C LEU A 56 -3.70 -3.14 5.07
N GLY A 57 -2.40 -3.41 4.90
CA GLY A 57 -1.91 -4.51 4.05
C GLY A 57 -2.44 -5.88 4.48
N VAL A 58 -2.49 -6.13 5.80
CA VAL A 58 -3.10 -7.34 6.38
C VAL A 58 -4.61 -7.37 6.11
N PHE A 59 -5.32 -6.27 6.37
CA PHE A 59 -6.75 -6.16 6.10
C PHE A 59 -7.10 -6.43 4.63
N LEU A 60 -6.34 -5.86 3.68
CA LEU A 60 -6.53 -6.08 2.25
C LEU A 60 -6.28 -7.55 1.87
N THR A 61 -5.31 -8.20 2.51
CA THR A 61 -5.03 -9.63 2.30
C THR A 61 -6.15 -10.52 2.86
N PHE A 62 -6.75 -10.15 3.99
CA PHE A 62 -7.94 -10.84 4.50
C PHE A 62 -9.15 -10.67 3.57
N LYS A 63 -9.37 -9.46 3.06
CA LYS A 63 -10.42 -9.20 2.06
C LYS A 63 -10.20 -10.02 0.79
N TYR A 64 -8.95 -10.11 0.33
CA TYR A 64 -8.57 -10.98 -0.79
C TYR A 64 -8.86 -12.46 -0.51
N ARG A 65 -8.49 -12.98 0.67
CA ARG A 65 -8.80 -14.36 1.07
C ARG A 65 -10.31 -14.63 0.97
N GLN A 66 -11.12 -13.72 1.52
CA GLN A 66 -12.57 -13.88 1.53
C GLN A 66 -13.16 -13.86 0.12
N ALA A 67 -12.66 -13.00 -0.77
CA ALA A 67 -13.11 -12.90 -2.16
C ALA A 67 -12.67 -14.10 -3.03
N SER A 68 -11.52 -14.69 -2.75
CA SER A 68 -10.93 -15.74 -3.61
C SER A 68 -11.36 -17.16 -3.26
N VAL A 69 -11.54 -17.47 -1.97
CA VAL A 69 -11.83 -18.85 -1.52
C VAL A 69 -13.00 -18.95 -0.54
N GLY A 70 -13.57 -17.82 -0.10
CA GLY A 70 -14.59 -17.80 0.95
C GLY A 70 -14.01 -18.03 2.35
N THR A 71 -14.89 -18.25 3.33
CA THR A 71 -14.50 -18.32 4.75
C THR A 71 -13.98 -19.71 5.15
N ASP A 72 -14.51 -20.76 4.53
CA ASP A 72 -14.32 -22.16 4.97
C ASP A 72 -13.28 -22.96 4.18
N ALA A 73 -12.70 -22.37 3.13
CA ALA A 73 -11.69 -23.05 2.32
C ALA A 73 -10.26 -22.76 2.82
N PRO A 74 -9.35 -23.73 2.68
CA PRO A 74 -7.95 -23.55 3.05
C PRO A 74 -7.29 -22.49 2.17
N PHE A 75 -6.62 -21.53 2.82
CA PHE A 75 -5.85 -20.48 2.17
C PHE A 75 -4.36 -20.68 2.46
N GLY A 76 -3.60 -21.05 1.43
CA GLY A 76 -2.17 -21.32 1.58
C GLY A 76 -1.35 -20.06 1.87
N PHE A 77 -0.35 -20.17 2.74
CA PHE A 77 0.55 -19.07 3.11
C PHE A 77 1.17 -18.39 1.90
N ALA A 78 1.70 -19.16 0.93
CA ALA A 78 2.34 -18.63 -0.26
C ALA A 78 1.42 -17.69 -1.06
N ARG A 79 0.12 -17.99 -1.12
CA ARG A 79 -0.87 -17.17 -1.82
C ARG A 79 -1.06 -15.82 -1.13
N GLY A 80 -1.14 -15.80 0.20
CA GLY A 80 -1.21 -14.59 1.00
C GLY A 80 0.07 -13.76 0.96
N PHE A 81 1.22 -14.43 1.06
CA PHE A 81 2.52 -13.80 0.98
C PHE A 81 2.73 -13.11 -0.38
N LEU A 82 2.47 -13.82 -1.49
CA LEU A 82 2.60 -13.25 -2.84
C LEU A 82 1.63 -12.08 -3.04
N HIS A 83 0.40 -12.20 -2.54
CA HIS A 83 -0.56 -11.10 -2.58
C HIS A 83 -0.03 -9.86 -1.86
N ALA A 84 0.40 -10.00 -0.60
CA ALA A 84 0.91 -8.88 0.20
C ALA A 84 2.17 -8.26 -0.42
N LEU A 85 3.09 -9.10 -0.92
CA LEU A 85 4.32 -8.67 -1.57
C LEU A 85 4.04 -7.85 -2.83
N PHE A 86 3.23 -8.37 -3.75
CA PHE A 86 2.88 -7.66 -4.98
C PHE A 86 2.07 -6.40 -4.71
N THR A 87 1.17 -6.44 -3.70
CA THR A 87 0.43 -5.25 -3.25
C THR A 87 1.40 -4.14 -2.83
N GLY A 88 2.45 -4.49 -2.08
CA GLY A 88 3.51 -3.57 -1.68
C GLY A 88 4.26 -2.96 -2.86
N PHE A 89 4.62 -3.76 -3.87
CA PHE A 89 5.27 -3.25 -5.09
C PHE A 89 4.35 -2.33 -5.91
N TYR A 90 3.08 -2.70 -6.08
CA TYR A 90 2.13 -1.83 -6.77
C TYR A 90 1.89 -0.52 -6.02
N ALA A 91 1.81 -0.57 -4.68
CA ALA A 91 1.70 0.62 -3.85
C ALA A 91 2.94 1.52 -3.96
N SER A 92 4.14 0.94 -3.97
CA SER A 92 5.38 1.71 -4.05
C SER A 92 5.53 2.45 -5.38
N ILE A 93 5.02 1.91 -6.50
CA ILE A 93 4.99 2.61 -7.79
C ILE A 93 4.18 3.90 -7.69
N TRP A 94 2.98 3.86 -7.08
CA TRP A 94 2.14 5.06 -6.90
C TRP A 94 2.79 6.08 -5.99
N VAL A 95 3.36 5.64 -4.88
CA VAL A 95 4.08 6.50 -3.94
C VAL A 95 5.29 7.15 -4.60
N ALA A 96 6.07 6.38 -5.35
CA ALA A 96 7.25 6.87 -6.07
C ALA A 96 6.86 7.88 -7.14
N LEU A 97 5.82 7.60 -7.93
CA LEU A 97 5.31 8.52 -8.94
C LEU A 97 4.86 9.84 -8.31
N PHE A 98 4.07 9.79 -7.24
CA PHE A 98 3.63 10.98 -6.53
C PHE A 98 4.81 11.78 -5.97
N THR A 99 5.74 11.09 -5.30
CA THR A 99 6.93 11.72 -4.72
C THR A 99 7.78 12.40 -5.80
N PHE A 100 7.98 11.73 -6.95
CA PHE A 100 8.69 12.31 -8.08
C PHE A 100 8.02 13.58 -8.60
N VAL A 101 6.70 13.55 -8.83
CA VAL A 101 5.93 14.71 -9.29
C VAL A 101 5.98 15.84 -8.25
N TYR A 102 5.81 15.54 -6.97
CA TYR A 102 5.88 16.52 -5.90
C TYR A 102 7.26 17.20 -5.86
N LEU A 103 8.34 16.42 -5.83
CA LEU A 103 9.70 16.95 -5.74
C LEU A 103 10.09 17.77 -6.97
N ASN A 104 9.72 17.32 -8.17
CA ASN A 104 10.13 17.96 -9.41
C ASN A 104 9.37 19.27 -9.70
N TYR A 105 8.12 19.40 -9.24
CA TYR A 105 7.24 20.52 -9.62
C TYR A 105 6.74 21.39 -8.46
N PHE A 106 6.64 20.85 -7.24
CA PHE A 106 5.97 21.53 -6.12
C PHE A 106 6.87 21.81 -4.93
N ASP A 107 7.91 21.02 -4.72
CA ASP A 107 8.73 21.12 -3.51
C ASP A 107 9.61 22.38 -3.49
N HIS A 108 10.04 22.88 -4.65
CA HIS A 108 10.93 24.05 -4.79
C HIS A 108 12.19 24.00 -3.90
N GLY A 109 12.66 22.80 -3.55
CA GLY A 109 13.81 22.58 -2.66
C GLY A 109 13.52 22.67 -1.16
N THR A 110 12.26 22.85 -0.75
CA THR A 110 11.91 23.04 0.66
C THR A 110 12.18 21.82 1.54
N LEU A 111 12.05 20.60 1.02
CA LEU A 111 12.30 19.38 1.80
C LEU A 111 13.79 19.16 2.10
N PHE A 112 14.68 19.66 1.25
CA PHE A 112 16.14 19.49 1.35
C PHE A 112 16.87 20.75 1.84
N ALA A 113 16.13 21.82 2.16
CA ALA A 113 16.68 23.07 2.68
C ALA A 113 16.80 23.08 4.22
N ALA A 114 16.34 22.03 4.90
CA ALA A 114 16.39 21.86 6.35
C ALA A 114 17.74 21.32 6.83
#